data_AF-A0A8I6YZ65-F1
#
_entry.id   AF-A0A8I6YZ65-F1
#
_cell.length_a   1.000
_cell.length_b   1.000
_cell.length_c   1.000
_cell.angle_alpha   90.00
_cell.angle_beta   90.00
_cell.angle_gamma   90.00
#
_symmetry.space_group_name_H-M   'P 1'
#
loop_
_entity.id
_entity.type
_entity.pdbx_description
1 polymer ?
#
loop_
_entity_poly.entity_id
_entity_poly.type
_entity_poly.pdbx_seq_one_letter_code
_entity_poly.pdbx_strand_id
1 'polypeptide(L)'
;MRPLIGKLDMLLLGIGDAPQKCCSKRIKDRMRLLKDDVQKISSYLDELSEVEDPPPMAMCWMNEARDLSYDMEDYIDGLLFVPPEDPSLFANNVKATRSLRNWCSRVKTSKTQVISAETLSEFRMYVQEAIQRYQRYNLHSCRTLRRRFVSHGPMVPPRPYEETADIVIDGRMNEFINSLATDGDQQLKVLSVLGSACLGKTTLARVLYNRFRKQYNCRAFIRVSKKPDTKKIFCDMLSQLQRQHPPQHCREIDLIHDIKQYLQDKRYLIIIDDLWAASVWDTINHVFPKGNHGSRIITTTQMEDVALTCCCYQSEYVFEMKHLDDDHSRKLFFNSLFGSEKDCPEQFKDVLNEIVEICDGLPLATVSIASVLASQTVMSIDHLTYIQQSLSSCFSSSERTRQALNLSFNSLPQYLKTCLLYLSMYPEATQS
;
A
#
# COMPACT_ATOMS: atom_id res chain seq x y z
N MET A 1 19.49 -10.24 -4.54
CA MET A 1 20.95 -10.51 -4.43
C MET A 1 21.86 -9.37 -4.90
N ARG A 2 21.35 -8.32 -5.57
CA ARG A 2 22.18 -7.16 -5.96
C ARG A 2 22.93 -6.48 -4.79
N PRO A 3 22.34 -6.31 -3.59
CA PRO A 3 23.05 -5.77 -2.43
C PRO A 3 24.25 -6.64 -2.01
N LEU A 4 24.06 -7.96 -1.85
CA LEU A 4 25.13 -8.91 -1.60
C LEU A 4 26.29 -8.82 -2.61
N ILE A 5 25.98 -8.77 -3.91
CA ILE A 5 27.00 -8.66 -4.97
C ILE A 5 27.80 -7.36 -4.78
N GLY A 6 27.13 -6.24 -4.48
CA GLY A 6 27.77 -4.97 -4.17
C GLY A 6 28.68 -5.03 -2.94
N LYS A 7 28.24 -5.68 -1.85
CA LYS A 7 29.04 -5.89 -0.64
C LYS A 7 30.28 -6.75 -0.91
N LEU A 8 30.15 -7.83 -1.69
CA LEU A 8 31.28 -8.65 -2.13
C LEU A 8 32.27 -7.85 -2.97
N ASP A 9 31.78 -6.96 -3.85
CA ASP A 9 32.62 -6.06 -4.63
C ASP A 9 33.39 -5.05 -3.77
N MET A 10 32.73 -4.46 -2.77
CA MET A 10 33.38 -3.57 -1.81
C MET A 10 34.52 -4.29 -1.06
N LEU A 11 34.28 -5.53 -0.60
CA LEU A 11 35.30 -6.34 0.08
C LEU A 11 36.47 -6.74 -0.85
N LEU A 12 36.20 -7.00 -2.13
CA LEU A 12 37.23 -7.33 -3.12
C LEU A 12 38.11 -6.13 -3.48
N LEU A 13 37.51 -4.94 -3.59
CA LEU A 13 38.17 -3.68 -3.92
C LEU A 13 38.81 -2.99 -2.71
N GLY A 14 38.40 -3.35 -1.48
CA GLY A 14 38.92 -2.76 -0.24
C GLY A 14 38.50 -1.30 -0.06
N ILE A 15 37.30 -0.94 -0.51
CA ILE A 15 36.73 0.43 -0.46
C ILE A 15 35.82 0.55 0.78
N GLY A 16 36.00 1.63 1.57
CA GLY A 16 35.27 1.91 2.83
C GLY A 16 36.00 1.44 4.10
N ASP A 17 35.37 1.56 5.27
CA ASP A 17 35.84 1.04 6.59
C ASP A 17 35.89 -0.51 6.66
N ALA A 18 35.92 -1.18 5.50
CA ALA A 18 36.12 -2.61 5.41
C ALA A 18 37.51 -2.97 5.97
N PRO A 19 37.65 -4.07 6.73
CA PRO A 19 38.92 -4.48 7.32
C PRO A 19 39.94 -4.75 6.21
N GLN A 20 40.75 -3.74 5.88
CA GLN A 20 41.84 -3.82 4.89
C GLN A 20 42.98 -4.75 5.34
N LYS A 21 42.91 -5.31 6.55
CA LYS A 21 43.87 -6.28 7.07
C LYS A 21 43.29 -7.70 6.92
N CYS A 22 44.00 -8.55 6.17
CA CYS A 22 43.82 -10.02 6.08
C CYS A 22 42.88 -10.61 5.01
N CYS A 23 42.94 -10.16 3.75
CA CYS A 23 42.54 -11.04 2.65
C CYS A 23 43.77 -11.50 1.85
N SER A 24 44.26 -12.70 2.15
CA SER A 24 45.26 -13.39 1.34
C SER A 24 44.78 -13.52 -0.11
N LYS A 25 45.70 -13.59 -1.08
CA LYS A 25 45.35 -13.80 -2.50
C LYS A 25 44.35 -14.96 -2.70
N ARG A 26 44.53 -16.03 -1.92
CA ARG A 26 43.65 -17.21 -1.89
C ARG A 26 42.22 -16.90 -1.43
N ILE A 27 42.04 -16.02 -0.43
CA ILE A 27 40.71 -15.59 0.02
C ILE A 27 40.05 -14.72 -1.05
N LYS A 28 40.78 -13.78 -1.64
CA LYS A 28 40.25 -12.94 -2.74
C LYS A 28 39.81 -13.78 -3.93
N ASP A 29 40.60 -14.78 -4.32
CA ASP A 29 40.25 -15.68 -5.42
C ASP A 29 38.99 -16.51 -5.10
N ARG A 30 38.83 -16.98 -3.85
CA ARG A 30 37.61 -17.67 -3.40
C ARG A 30 36.37 -16.76 -3.41
N MET A 31 36.52 -15.51 -2.95
CA MET A 31 35.43 -14.53 -2.95
C MET A 31 35.00 -14.17 -4.38
N ARG A 32 35.93 -14.05 -5.33
CA ARG A 32 35.59 -13.85 -6.75
C ARG A 32 34.75 -15.01 -7.28
N LEU A 33 35.19 -16.25 -7.04
CA LEU A 33 34.45 -17.42 -7.49
C LEU A 33 33.05 -17.52 -6.85
N LEU A 34 32.93 -17.20 -5.56
CA LEU A 34 31.64 -17.11 -4.89
C LEU A 34 30.76 -16.03 -5.51
N LYS A 35 31.32 -14.84 -5.77
CA LYS A 35 30.60 -13.73 -6.42
C LYS A 35 30.07 -14.15 -7.80
N ASP A 36 30.89 -14.79 -8.62
CA ASP A 36 30.48 -15.26 -9.95
C ASP A 36 29.32 -16.27 -9.87
N ASP A 37 29.38 -17.18 -8.89
CA ASP A 37 28.31 -18.16 -8.68
C ASP A 37 27.03 -17.49 -8.12
N VAL A 38 27.15 -16.49 -7.23
CA VAL A 38 26.01 -15.68 -6.75
C VAL A 38 25.39 -14.84 -7.87
N GLN A 39 26.19 -14.31 -8.79
CA GLN A 39 25.69 -13.58 -9.97
C GLN A 39 24.84 -14.48 -10.86
N LYS A 40 25.22 -15.76 -11.03
CA LYS A 40 24.38 -16.74 -11.75
C LYS A 40 23.04 -16.95 -11.06
N ILE A 41 23.04 -17.20 -9.75
CA ILE A 41 21.78 -17.33 -9.00
C ILE A 41 20.94 -16.06 -9.10
N SER A 42 21.56 -14.87 -9.05
CA SER A 42 20.85 -13.61 -9.23
C SER A 42 20.18 -13.52 -10.60
N SER A 43 20.85 -13.94 -11.68
CA SER A 43 20.21 -13.99 -13.01
C SER A 43 19.04 -14.97 -13.07
N TYR A 44 19.16 -16.15 -12.44
CA TYR A 44 18.06 -17.12 -12.38
C TYR A 44 16.88 -16.61 -11.55
N LEU A 45 17.14 -15.91 -10.45
CA LEU A 45 16.09 -15.26 -9.66
C LEU A 45 15.39 -14.14 -10.44
N ASP A 46 16.14 -13.33 -11.18
CA ASP A 46 15.57 -12.28 -12.03
C ASP A 46 14.67 -12.93 -13.09
N GLU A 47 15.12 -14.00 -13.77
CA GLU A 47 14.31 -14.76 -14.74
C GLU A 47 13.03 -15.37 -14.14
N LEU A 48 13.12 -15.98 -12.97
CA LEU A 48 11.96 -16.60 -12.30
C LEU A 48 11.03 -15.56 -11.67
N SER A 49 11.53 -14.38 -11.30
CA SER A 49 10.69 -13.29 -10.79
C SER A 49 9.77 -12.72 -11.86
N GLU A 50 10.18 -12.83 -13.12
CA GLU A 50 9.36 -12.48 -14.28
C GLU A 50 8.29 -13.53 -14.57
N VAL A 51 8.28 -14.72 -13.96
CA VAL A 51 7.24 -15.73 -14.22
C VAL A 51 5.93 -15.36 -13.51
N GLU A 52 4.80 -15.57 -14.18
CA GLU A 52 3.47 -15.44 -13.60
C GLU A 52 3.04 -16.77 -12.99
N ASP A 53 2.63 -16.74 -11.72
CA ASP A 53 2.33 -17.92 -10.90
C ASP A 53 3.35 -19.08 -11.05
N PRO A 54 4.61 -18.87 -10.64
CA PRO A 54 5.65 -19.88 -10.79
C PRO A 54 5.27 -21.18 -10.08
N PRO A 55 5.58 -22.35 -10.69
CA PRO A 55 5.21 -23.63 -10.11
C PRO A 55 5.79 -23.82 -8.71
N PRO A 56 5.16 -24.63 -7.83
CA PRO A 56 5.58 -24.77 -6.44
C PRO A 56 7.07 -25.10 -6.25
N MET A 57 7.64 -25.87 -7.17
CA MET A 57 9.06 -26.23 -7.15
C MET A 57 9.98 -25.03 -7.45
N ALA A 58 9.60 -24.17 -8.39
CA ALA A 58 10.32 -22.93 -8.67
C ALA A 58 10.21 -21.97 -7.46
N MET A 59 9.02 -21.86 -6.86
CA MET A 59 8.83 -21.06 -5.64
C MET A 59 9.70 -21.53 -4.48
N CYS A 60 9.77 -22.85 -4.25
CA CYS A 60 10.62 -23.43 -3.23
C CYS A 60 12.10 -23.06 -3.47
N TRP A 61 12.58 -23.27 -4.69
CA TRP A 61 13.96 -22.93 -5.06
C TRP A 61 14.26 -21.43 -4.92
N MET A 62 13.34 -20.55 -5.34
CA MET A 62 13.52 -19.10 -5.18
C MET A 62 13.58 -18.67 -3.71
N ASN A 63 12.82 -19.32 -2.83
CA ASN A 63 12.88 -19.07 -1.39
C ASN A 63 14.23 -19.54 -0.82
N GLU A 64 14.67 -20.76 -1.13
CA GLU A 64 15.99 -21.27 -0.71
C GLU A 64 17.13 -20.35 -1.16
N ALA A 65 17.09 -19.89 -2.41
CA ALA A 65 18.07 -18.97 -2.96
C ALA A 65 18.06 -17.62 -2.21
N ARG A 66 16.87 -17.06 -1.91
CA ARG A 66 16.74 -15.81 -1.14
C ARG A 66 17.26 -15.97 0.29
N ASP A 67 16.90 -17.05 0.98
CA ASP A 67 17.37 -17.32 2.34
C ASP A 67 18.90 -17.45 2.37
N LEU A 68 19.48 -18.18 1.41
CA LEU A 68 20.94 -18.29 1.28
C LEU A 68 21.60 -16.91 1.08
N SER A 69 20.97 -16.00 0.34
CA SER A 69 21.50 -14.63 0.22
C SER A 69 21.46 -13.84 1.52
N TYR A 70 20.41 -14.01 2.34
CA TYR A 70 20.35 -13.36 3.65
C TYR A 70 21.43 -13.89 4.58
N ASP A 71 21.64 -15.20 4.62
CA ASP A 71 22.71 -15.81 5.43
C ASP A 71 24.11 -15.28 5.04
N MET A 72 24.35 -15.11 3.73
CA MET A 72 25.60 -14.52 3.22
C MET A 72 25.73 -13.04 3.55
N GLU A 73 24.64 -12.26 3.43
CA GLU A 73 24.62 -10.84 3.78
C GLU A 73 24.84 -10.62 5.27
N ASP A 74 24.17 -11.40 6.13
CA ASP A 74 24.34 -11.34 7.59
C ASP A 74 25.77 -11.67 8.02
N TYR A 75 26.40 -12.67 7.38
CA TYR A 75 27.81 -13.00 7.62
C TYR A 75 28.72 -11.82 7.25
N ILE A 76 28.51 -11.20 6.09
CA ILE A 76 29.31 -10.05 5.65
C ILE A 76 29.06 -8.83 6.53
N ASP A 77 27.82 -8.57 6.92
CA ASP A 77 27.47 -7.42 7.76
C ASP A 77 28.05 -7.58 9.17
N GLY A 78 28.06 -8.80 9.72
CA GLY A 78 28.75 -9.10 10.98
C GLY A 78 30.27 -8.91 10.91
N LEU A 79 30.87 -8.91 9.71
CA LEU A 79 32.28 -8.56 9.51
C LEU A 79 32.51 -7.05 9.35
N LEU A 80 31.53 -6.33 8.82
CA LEU A 80 31.60 -4.89 8.53
C LEU A 80 31.18 -4.02 9.73
N PHE A 81 30.24 -4.49 10.56
CA PHE A 81 29.68 -3.75 11.69
C PHE A 81 29.95 -4.46 13.02
N VAL A 82 30.69 -3.77 13.91
CA VAL A 82 30.70 -4.07 15.35
C VAL A 82 29.77 -3.06 16.02
N PRO A 83 28.69 -3.47 16.71
CA PRO A 83 27.96 -2.54 17.55
C PRO A 83 28.84 -2.10 18.72
N PRO A 84 28.77 -0.84 19.18
CA PRO A 84 29.28 -0.50 20.50
C PRO A 84 28.57 -1.40 21.53
N GLU A 85 29.35 -1.95 22.45
CA GLU A 85 29.01 -3.03 23.37
C GLU A 85 27.63 -2.89 24.04
N ASP A 86 26.68 -3.79 23.74
CA ASP A 86 25.69 -4.26 24.73
C ASP A 86 25.14 -5.66 24.36
N PRO A 87 25.46 -6.74 25.09
CA PRO A 87 25.11 -8.13 24.73
C PRO A 87 23.63 -8.52 24.87
N SER A 88 22.73 -7.60 25.22
CA SER A 88 21.42 -7.93 25.78
C SER A 88 20.21 -7.83 24.82
N LEU A 89 20.38 -7.35 23.57
CA LEU A 89 19.23 -6.97 22.73
C LEU A 89 18.93 -7.85 21.50
N PHE A 90 19.74 -8.85 21.14
CA PHE A 90 19.55 -9.64 19.91
C PHE A 90 19.23 -11.14 20.11
N ALA A 91 19.07 -11.58 21.36
CA ALA A 91 18.53 -12.91 21.62
C ALA A 91 17.00 -12.82 21.58
N ASN A 92 16.41 -13.21 20.45
CA ASN A 92 15.02 -13.62 20.22
C ASN A 92 14.41 -12.84 19.05
N ASN A 93 14.52 -13.36 17.82
CA ASN A 93 13.44 -13.37 16.81
C ASN A 93 13.86 -13.84 15.41
N VAL A 94 14.86 -14.70 15.25
CA VAL A 94 15.09 -15.37 13.96
C VAL A 94 14.37 -16.73 13.98
N LYS A 95 13.20 -16.79 13.34
CA LYS A 95 12.55 -18.07 12.97
C LYS A 95 13.32 -18.70 11.81
N ALA A 96 14.54 -19.18 12.09
CA ALA A 96 15.30 -19.96 11.13
C ALA A 96 14.57 -21.28 10.84
N THR A 97 14.56 -21.67 9.57
CA THR A 97 14.05 -22.97 9.14
C THR A 97 14.84 -24.11 9.80
N ARG A 98 14.15 -25.25 10.00
CA ARG A 98 14.58 -26.34 10.88
C ARG A 98 15.92 -26.99 10.50
N SER A 99 16.41 -26.78 9.28
CA SER A 99 17.70 -27.31 8.81
C SER A 99 18.93 -26.51 9.27
N LEU A 100 18.77 -25.25 9.70
CA LEU A 100 19.88 -24.37 10.10
C LEU A 100 19.94 -24.09 11.61
N ARG A 101 19.03 -24.65 12.41
CA ARG A 101 19.08 -24.53 13.88
C ARG A 101 20.36 -25.14 14.49
N ASN A 102 20.99 -26.08 13.77
CA ASN A 102 22.27 -26.68 14.14
C ASN A 102 23.48 -25.80 13.77
N TRP A 103 23.29 -24.73 12.99
CA TRP A 103 24.33 -23.81 12.55
C TRP A 103 24.53 -22.66 13.55
N CYS A 104 23.47 -21.98 13.96
CA CYS A 104 23.57 -20.87 14.94
C CYS A 104 24.12 -21.30 16.31
N SER A 105 24.03 -22.59 16.65
CA SER A 105 24.64 -23.12 17.89
C SER A 105 26.13 -23.42 17.79
N ARG A 106 26.74 -23.35 16.58
CA ARG A 106 28.14 -23.69 16.34
C ARG A 106 29.05 -22.50 16.03
N VAL A 107 28.51 -21.34 15.68
CA VAL A 107 29.29 -20.12 15.48
C VAL A 107 29.49 -19.43 16.83
N LYS A 108 30.45 -19.94 17.63
CA LYS A 108 31.05 -19.15 18.70
C LYS A 108 31.81 -17.99 18.04
N THR A 109 31.31 -16.78 18.24
CA THR A 109 31.91 -15.52 17.80
C THR A 109 33.33 -15.38 18.37
N SER A 110 34.33 -15.79 17.58
CA SER A 110 35.72 -15.44 17.85
C SER A 110 35.92 -13.98 17.45
N LYS A 111 36.47 -13.18 18.37
CA LYS A 111 36.70 -11.73 18.30
C LYS A 111 37.76 -11.31 17.26
N THR A 112 37.91 -12.04 16.16
CA THR A 112 38.90 -11.74 15.12
C THR A 112 38.16 -11.47 13.81
N GLN A 113 38.15 -10.21 13.38
CA GLN A 113 37.62 -9.75 12.09
C GLN A 113 38.47 -10.30 10.93
N VAL A 114 38.39 -11.61 10.68
CA VAL A 114 39.08 -12.26 9.57
C VAL A 114 38.07 -13.08 8.80
N ILE A 115 38.02 -12.84 7.49
CA ILE A 115 37.17 -13.61 6.59
C ILE A 115 37.61 -15.07 6.65
N SER A 116 36.71 -15.95 7.07
CA SER A 116 36.98 -17.37 7.19
C SER A 116 36.98 -18.01 5.80
N ALA A 117 38.13 -18.54 5.41
CA ALA A 117 38.26 -19.25 4.14
C ALA A 117 37.39 -20.51 4.10
N GLU A 118 37.10 -21.12 5.25
CA GLU A 118 36.24 -22.30 5.40
C GLU A 118 34.77 -21.90 5.17
N THR A 119 34.31 -20.84 5.84
CA THR A 119 32.94 -20.33 5.70
C THR A 119 32.64 -19.88 4.26
N LEU A 120 33.59 -19.21 3.59
CA LEU A 120 33.44 -18.90 2.16
C LEU A 120 33.33 -20.14 1.28
N SER A 121 34.04 -21.23 1.63
CA SER A 121 33.96 -22.49 0.90
C SER A 121 32.63 -23.21 1.14
N GLU A 122 32.10 -23.16 2.36
CA GLU A 122 30.76 -23.67 2.67
C GLU A 122 29.68 -22.91 1.89
N PHE A 123 29.71 -21.57 1.92
CA PHE A 123 28.78 -20.77 1.12
C PHE A 123 28.86 -21.10 -0.36
N ARG A 124 30.07 -21.22 -0.91
CA ARG A 124 30.24 -21.58 -2.31
C ARG A 124 29.67 -22.96 -2.63
N MET A 125 29.83 -23.94 -1.74
CA MET A 125 29.22 -25.26 -1.89
C MET A 125 27.69 -25.16 -1.94
N TYR A 126 27.07 -24.40 -1.05
CA TYR A 126 25.61 -24.20 -1.06
C TYR A 126 25.11 -23.46 -2.30
N VAL A 127 25.82 -22.43 -2.75
CA VAL A 127 25.51 -21.71 -3.99
C VAL A 127 25.61 -22.65 -5.20
N GLN A 128 26.64 -23.50 -5.25
CA GLN A 128 26.80 -24.48 -6.33
C GLN A 128 25.71 -25.55 -6.31
N GLU A 129 25.32 -26.04 -5.13
CA GLU A 129 24.19 -26.95 -4.99
C GLU A 129 22.88 -26.31 -5.47
N ALA A 130 22.64 -25.03 -5.13
CA ALA A 130 21.48 -24.30 -5.61
C ALA A 130 21.47 -24.17 -7.14
N ILE A 131 22.62 -23.89 -7.77
CA ILE A 131 22.78 -23.87 -9.24
C ILE A 131 22.48 -25.25 -9.84
N GLN A 132 23.00 -26.33 -9.25
CA GLN A 132 22.77 -27.69 -9.72
C GLN A 132 21.30 -28.08 -9.63
N ARG A 133 20.62 -27.69 -8.54
CA ARG A 133 19.17 -27.92 -8.39
C ARG A 133 18.36 -27.18 -9.44
N TYR A 134 18.72 -25.93 -9.73
CA TYR A 134 18.06 -25.16 -10.80
C TYR A 134 18.09 -25.91 -12.15
N GLN A 135 19.25 -26.48 -12.49
CA GLN A 135 19.43 -27.29 -13.70
C GLN A 135 18.66 -28.61 -13.63
N ARG A 136 18.78 -29.34 -12.51
CA ARG A 136 18.13 -30.65 -12.30
C ARG A 136 16.61 -30.55 -12.37
N TYR A 137 16.02 -29.50 -11.83
CA TYR A 137 14.59 -29.24 -11.87
C TYR A 137 14.13 -28.63 -13.19
N ASN A 138 15.04 -28.40 -14.14
CA ASN A 138 14.72 -27.85 -15.44
C ASN A 138 14.02 -26.47 -15.36
N LEU A 139 14.35 -25.64 -14.36
CA LEU A 139 13.63 -24.39 -14.08
C LEU A 139 13.74 -23.34 -15.19
N HIS A 140 14.73 -23.47 -16.07
CA HIS A 140 14.85 -22.62 -17.26
C HIS A 140 13.67 -22.81 -18.24
N SER A 141 12.97 -23.94 -18.20
CA SER A 141 11.74 -24.17 -18.98
C SER A 141 10.59 -23.27 -18.53
N CYS A 142 10.60 -22.74 -17.30
CA CYS A 142 9.61 -21.78 -16.82
C CYS A 142 9.67 -20.43 -17.55
N ARG A 143 10.68 -20.18 -18.40
CA ARG A 143 10.76 -18.97 -19.23
C ARG A 143 9.58 -18.81 -20.19
N THR A 144 8.91 -19.90 -20.56
CA THR A 144 7.69 -19.85 -21.40
C THR A 144 6.49 -19.26 -20.65
N LEU A 145 6.54 -19.23 -19.32
CA LEU A 145 5.52 -18.68 -18.42
C LEU A 145 5.85 -17.24 -17.97
N ARG A 146 6.76 -16.56 -18.66
CA ARG A 146 7.09 -15.16 -18.36
C ARG A 146 5.83 -14.29 -18.40
N ARG A 147 5.71 -13.42 -17.41
CA ARG A 147 4.74 -12.33 -17.32
C ARG A 147 4.78 -11.56 -18.61
N ARG A 148 3.59 -11.34 -19.16
CA ARG A 148 3.38 -10.41 -20.28
C ARG A 148 3.62 -8.94 -19.87
N PHE A 149 3.81 -8.69 -18.56
CA PHE A 149 3.96 -7.37 -17.96
C PHE A 149 5.40 -7.15 -17.50
N VAL A 150 6.13 -6.30 -18.21
CA VAL A 150 7.35 -5.67 -17.69
C VAL A 150 7.25 -4.19 -17.98
N SER A 151 7.01 -3.38 -16.94
CA SER A 151 7.00 -1.93 -17.08
C SER A 151 8.42 -1.44 -17.37
N HIS A 152 8.63 -0.92 -18.58
CA HIS A 152 9.86 -0.25 -19.02
C HIS A 152 9.62 1.25 -19.27
N GLY A 153 8.40 1.74 -19.04
CA GLY A 153 8.01 3.12 -19.31
C GLY A 153 8.29 4.05 -18.13
N PRO A 154 8.48 5.37 -18.39
CA PRO A 154 8.48 6.36 -17.33
C PRO A 154 7.14 6.33 -16.60
N MET A 155 7.17 6.15 -15.29
CA MET A 155 5.98 6.15 -14.45
C MET A 155 5.35 7.54 -14.53
N VAL A 156 4.20 7.66 -15.20
CA VAL A 156 3.45 8.92 -15.24
C VAL A 156 3.06 9.26 -13.81
N PRO A 157 3.45 10.42 -13.26
CA PRO A 157 3.03 10.80 -11.93
C PRO A 157 1.50 10.79 -11.88
N PRO A 158 0.89 10.27 -10.80
CA PRO A 158 -0.55 10.28 -10.67
C PRO A 158 -1.03 11.71 -10.85
N ARG A 159 -1.97 11.93 -11.77
CA ARG A 159 -2.60 13.23 -11.94
C ARG A 159 -3.17 13.66 -10.59
N PRO A 160 -3.10 14.96 -10.23
CA PRO A 160 -3.63 15.44 -8.98
C PRO A 160 -5.06 14.92 -8.79
N TYR A 161 -5.31 14.30 -7.65
CA TYR A 161 -6.57 13.66 -7.26
C TYR A 161 -7.80 14.59 -7.39
N GLU A 162 -7.58 15.88 -7.57
CA GLU A 162 -8.59 16.93 -7.70
C GLU A 162 -9.24 16.97 -9.10
N GLU A 163 -8.58 16.56 -10.19
CA GLU A 163 -9.19 16.57 -11.53
C GLU A 163 -10.14 15.38 -11.78
N THR A 164 -9.90 14.24 -11.12
CA THR A 164 -10.79 13.06 -11.18
C THR A 164 -11.91 13.11 -10.14
N ALA A 165 -11.80 13.98 -9.14
CA ALA A 165 -12.76 14.15 -8.06
C ALA A 165 -14.14 14.65 -8.53
N ASP A 166 -14.19 15.51 -9.55
CA ASP A 166 -15.46 16.01 -10.11
C ASP A 166 -16.23 14.92 -10.86
N ILE A 167 -15.56 13.86 -11.35
CA ILE A 167 -16.21 12.71 -12.00
C ILE A 167 -16.91 11.82 -10.95
N VAL A 168 -16.46 11.85 -9.69
CA VAL A 168 -17.05 11.07 -8.59
C VAL A 168 -18.25 11.82 -7.96
N ILE A 169 -18.36 13.14 -8.15
CA ILE A 169 -19.52 13.92 -7.71
C ILE A 169 -20.58 13.92 -8.80
N ASP A 170 -21.43 12.91 -8.77
CA ASP A 170 -22.62 12.84 -9.62
C ASP A 170 -23.63 13.97 -9.27
N GLY A 171 -24.48 14.34 -10.22
CA GLY A 171 -25.56 15.34 -10.04
C GLY A 171 -26.48 15.03 -8.86
N ARG A 172 -26.76 13.73 -8.60
CA ARG A 172 -27.54 13.26 -7.45
C ARG A 172 -26.98 13.71 -6.09
N MET A 173 -25.66 13.75 -5.98
CA MET A 173 -24.98 14.19 -4.77
C MET A 173 -25.08 15.71 -4.59
N ASN A 174 -25.00 16.47 -5.69
CA ASN A 174 -25.21 17.92 -5.62
C ASN A 174 -26.63 18.26 -5.13
N GLU A 175 -27.65 17.51 -5.54
CA GLU A 175 -29.02 17.66 -5.03
C GLU A 175 -29.11 17.34 -3.53
N PHE A 176 -28.54 16.22 -3.10
CA PHE A 176 -28.45 15.84 -1.69
C PHE A 176 -27.79 16.94 -0.85
N ILE A 177 -26.62 17.43 -1.26
CA ILE A 177 -25.88 18.50 -0.56
C ILE A 177 -26.61 19.84 -0.60
N ASN A 178 -27.17 20.23 -1.75
CA ASN A 178 -27.83 21.51 -1.91
C ASN A 178 -29.12 21.57 -1.09
N SER A 179 -29.85 20.46 -0.94
CA SER A 179 -31.02 20.37 -0.05
C SER A 179 -30.67 20.71 1.41
N LEU A 180 -29.41 20.51 1.81
CA LEU A 180 -28.90 20.72 3.17
C LEU A 180 -28.27 22.09 3.39
N ALA A 181 -27.95 22.79 2.29
CA ALA A 181 -27.45 24.15 2.27
C ALA A 181 -28.58 25.19 2.40
N THR A 182 -29.86 24.78 2.35
CA THR A 182 -31.00 25.69 2.47
C THR A 182 -31.03 26.38 3.86
N ASP A 183 -30.83 27.69 3.84
CA ASP A 183 -30.45 28.61 4.93
C ASP A 183 -31.53 28.93 5.99
N GLY A 184 -32.39 27.97 6.36
CA GLY A 184 -33.44 28.18 7.37
C GLY A 184 -33.22 27.48 8.71
N ASP A 185 -32.53 26.33 8.70
CA ASP A 185 -32.48 25.41 9.84
C ASP A 185 -31.16 25.52 10.60
N GLN A 186 -31.23 26.05 11.82
CA GLN A 186 -30.08 26.27 12.70
C GLN A 186 -29.65 24.99 13.45
N GLN A 187 -30.36 23.87 13.30
CA GLN A 187 -30.00 22.64 13.98
C GLN A 187 -28.76 21.97 13.37
N LEU A 188 -28.05 21.22 14.22
CA LEU A 188 -26.97 20.32 13.80
C LEU A 188 -27.55 19.20 12.93
N LYS A 189 -26.97 18.99 11.75
CA LYS A 189 -27.31 17.84 10.89
C LYS A 189 -26.11 16.93 10.71
N VAL A 190 -26.35 15.63 10.81
CA VAL A 190 -25.37 14.58 10.57
C VAL A 190 -25.76 13.87 9.29
N LEU A 191 -24.80 13.69 8.40
CA LEU A 191 -24.98 13.17 7.06
C LEU A 191 -24.10 11.95 6.90
N SER A 192 -24.68 10.82 6.55
CA SER A 192 -23.91 9.58 6.42
C SER A 192 -23.80 9.18 4.96
N VAL A 193 -22.56 9.06 4.48
CA VAL A 193 -22.23 8.46 3.20
C VAL A 193 -22.03 6.96 3.42
N LEU A 194 -23.03 6.18 3.00
CA LEU A 194 -23.02 4.73 3.01
C LEU A 194 -22.51 4.20 1.66
N GLY A 195 -21.79 3.08 1.67
CA GLY A 195 -21.48 2.38 0.42
C GLY A 195 -20.42 1.30 0.62
N SER A 196 -20.32 0.40 -0.36
CA SER A 196 -19.35 -0.69 -0.34
C SER A 196 -17.89 -0.19 -0.38
N ALA A 197 -16.95 -1.09 -0.11
CA ALA A 197 -15.53 -0.78 -0.18
C ALA A 197 -15.15 -0.28 -1.59
N CYS A 198 -14.12 0.58 -1.67
CA CYS A 198 -13.52 1.04 -2.94
C CYS A 198 -14.39 1.93 -3.84
N LEU A 199 -15.59 2.34 -3.42
CA LEU A 199 -16.42 3.32 -4.13
C LEU A 199 -15.88 4.77 -4.08
N GLY A 200 -14.88 5.05 -3.23
CA GLY A 200 -14.34 6.40 -3.10
C GLY A 200 -15.08 7.30 -2.10
N LYS A 201 -15.75 6.74 -1.09
CA LYS A 201 -16.43 7.52 -0.03
C LYS A 201 -15.52 8.55 0.65
N THR A 202 -14.29 8.15 1.02
CA THR A 202 -13.28 9.05 1.60
C THR A 202 -12.91 10.17 0.62
N THR A 203 -12.81 9.85 -0.66
CA THR A 203 -12.55 10.82 -1.74
C THR A 203 -13.66 11.84 -1.80
N LEU A 204 -14.90 11.37 -1.88
CA LEU A 204 -16.08 12.22 -1.85
C LEU A 204 -16.05 13.15 -0.62
N ALA A 205 -15.90 12.60 0.59
CA ALA A 205 -15.87 13.37 1.82
C ALA A 205 -14.77 14.46 1.81
N ARG A 206 -13.60 14.16 1.22
CA ARG A 206 -12.51 15.13 1.06
C ARG A 206 -12.86 16.26 0.08
N VAL A 207 -13.53 15.94 -1.03
CA VAL A 207 -13.97 16.97 -1.98
C VAL A 207 -15.04 17.87 -1.34
N LEU A 208 -15.98 17.29 -0.60
CA LEU A 208 -16.98 18.05 0.16
C LEU A 208 -16.34 18.97 1.19
N TYR A 209 -15.38 18.44 1.94
CA TYR A 209 -14.61 19.24 2.88
C TYR A 209 -13.93 20.43 2.18
N ASN A 210 -13.26 20.21 1.05
CA ASN A 210 -12.56 21.27 0.32
C ASN A 210 -13.50 22.31 -0.31
N ARG A 211 -14.68 21.87 -0.77
CA ARG A 211 -15.71 22.75 -1.36
C ARG A 211 -16.37 23.64 -0.32
N PHE A 212 -16.77 23.07 0.81
CA PHE A 212 -17.57 23.77 1.82
C PHE A 212 -16.75 24.41 2.94
N ARG A 213 -15.49 24.00 3.16
CA ARG A 213 -14.67 24.50 4.28
C ARG A 213 -14.78 26.00 4.49
N LYS A 214 -14.72 26.81 3.42
CA LYS A 214 -14.70 28.29 3.52
C LYS A 214 -15.95 28.88 4.20
N GLN A 215 -17.07 28.17 4.21
CA GLN A 215 -18.34 28.62 4.81
C GLN A 215 -18.43 28.37 6.32
N TYR A 216 -17.47 27.64 6.90
CA TYR A 216 -17.48 27.22 8.30
C TYR A 216 -16.30 27.81 9.07
N ASN A 217 -16.53 28.21 10.32
CA ASN A 217 -15.50 28.77 11.20
C ASN A 217 -14.54 27.68 11.69
N CYS A 218 -15.10 26.54 12.09
CA CYS A 218 -14.38 25.42 12.68
C CYS A 218 -14.46 24.19 11.77
N ARG A 219 -13.34 23.47 11.63
CA ARG A 219 -13.21 22.42 10.61
C ARG A 219 -12.30 21.32 11.08
N ALA A 220 -12.70 20.08 10.88
CA ALA A 220 -11.86 18.93 11.16
C ALA A 220 -12.17 17.79 10.18
N PHE A 221 -11.14 17.01 9.85
CA PHE A 221 -11.23 15.78 9.09
C PHE A 221 -10.56 14.67 9.90
N ILE A 222 -11.37 13.77 10.46
CA ILE A 222 -10.92 12.74 11.39
C ILE A 222 -11.14 11.38 10.76
N ARG A 223 -10.08 10.58 10.68
CA ARG A 223 -10.15 9.21 10.17
C ARG A 223 -10.17 8.23 11.34
N VAL A 224 -11.16 7.35 11.34
CA VAL A 224 -11.34 6.35 12.39
C VAL A 224 -10.72 5.03 11.92
N SER A 225 -9.90 4.43 12.78
CA SER A 225 -9.33 3.10 12.56
C SER A 225 -10.32 2.01 12.95
N LYS A 226 -10.17 0.80 12.37
CA LYS A 226 -10.94 -0.39 12.78
C LYS A 226 -10.82 -0.71 14.27
N LYS A 227 -9.66 -0.43 14.85
CA LYS A 227 -9.41 -0.44 16.29
C LYS A 227 -9.37 1.01 16.77
N PRO A 228 -10.51 1.59 17.16
CA PRO A 228 -10.60 3.00 17.51
C PRO A 228 -9.88 3.25 18.84
N ASP A 229 -9.04 4.28 18.86
CA ASP A 229 -8.53 4.89 20.07
C ASP A 229 -9.27 6.21 20.27
N THR A 230 -10.25 6.22 21.17
CA THR A 230 -11.13 7.36 21.46
C THR A 230 -10.33 8.59 21.88
N LYS A 231 -9.32 8.40 22.74
CA LYS A 231 -8.43 9.48 23.16
C LYS A 231 -7.69 10.08 21.97
N LYS A 232 -7.14 9.24 21.09
CA LYS A 232 -6.45 9.71 19.88
C LYS A 232 -7.38 10.48 18.96
N ILE A 233 -8.59 9.97 18.72
CA ILE A 233 -9.62 10.63 17.89
C ILE A 233 -9.92 12.05 18.42
N PHE A 234 -10.11 12.20 19.73
CA PHE A 234 -10.38 13.50 20.34
C PHE A 234 -9.15 14.42 20.33
N CYS A 235 -7.95 13.89 20.55
CA CYS A 235 -6.71 14.65 20.41
C CYS A 235 -6.52 15.20 18.99
N ASP A 236 -6.77 14.36 17.97
CA ASP A 236 -6.66 14.74 16.56
C ASP A 236 -7.71 15.79 16.20
N MET A 237 -8.94 15.64 16.70
CA MET A 237 -10.02 16.61 16.51
C MET A 237 -9.69 17.96 17.12
N LEU A 238 -9.27 17.99 18.39
CA LEU A 238 -8.91 19.22 19.07
C LEU A 238 -7.73 19.92 18.40
N SER A 239 -6.71 19.15 17.99
CA SER A 239 -5.53 19.67 17.28
C SER A 239 -5.90 20.36 15.97
N GLN A 240 -6.84 19.80 15.20
CA GLN A 240 -7.32 20.42 13.96
C GLN A 240 -8.22 21.63 14.19
N LEU A 241 -9.04 21.61 15.25
CA LEU A 241 -9.97 22.68 15.58
C LEU A 241 -9.30 23.93 16.16
N GLN A 242 -8.39 23.75 17.13
CA GLN A 242 -7.71 24.83 17.85
C GLN A 242 -6.33 25.18 17.27
N ARG A 243 -5.77 24.34 16.39
CA ARG A 243 -4.39 24.47 15.87
C ARG A 243 -3.34 24.48 16.98
N GLN A 244 -3.61 23.79 18.07
CA GLN A 244 -2.70 23.60 19.20
C GLN A 244 -2.75 22.13 19.63
N HIS A 245 -1.60 21.58 20.03
CA HIS A 245 -1.56 20.21 20.53
C HIS A 245 -2.09 20.17 21.97
N PRO A 246 -3.00 19.22 22.29
CA PRO A 246 -3.43 19.02 23.66
C PRO A 246 -2.24 18.61 24.56
N PRO A 247 -2.28 18.97 25.85
CA PRO A 247 -1.30 18.50 26.83
C PRO A 247 -1.19 16.96 26.81
N GLN A 248 0.04 16.42 26.91
CA GLN A 248 0.32 14.98 26.83
C GLN A 248 -0.45 14.13 27.87
N HIS A 249 -0.99 14.72 28.93
CA HIS A 249 -1.63 14.02 30.06
C HIS A 249 -3.11 14.35 30.25
N CYS A 250 -3.80 14.88 29.24
CA CYS A 250 -5.25 15.10 29.32
C CYS A 250 -6.04 13.79 29.43
N ARG A 251 -7.07 13.79 30.28
CA ARG A 251 -8.06 12.71 30.35
C ARG A 251 -9.04 12.89 29.20
N GLU A 252 -9.70 11.81 28.79
CA GLU A 252 -10.71 11.86 27.71
C GLU A 252 -11.85 12.83 28.02
N ILE A 253 -12.27 12.90 29.28
CA ILE A 253 -13.34 13.80 29.75
C ILE A 253 -12.95 15.27 29.53
N ASP A 254 -11.69 15.62 29.77
CA ASP A 254 -11.18 16.98 29.59
C ASP A 254 -11.21 17.35 28.09
N LEU A 255 -10.77 16.43 27.22
CA LEU A 255 -10.81 16.62 25.76
C LEU A 255 -12.25 16.82 25.25
N ILE A 256 -13.20 16.01 25.75
CA ILE A 256 -14.62 16.15 25.40
C ILE A 256 -15.14 17.54 25.81
N HIS A 257 -14.79 18.00 27.01
CA HIS A 257 -15.18 19.31 27.50
C HIS A 257 -14.60 20.44 26.65
N ASP A 258 -13.30 20.38 26.36
CA ASP A 258 -12.57 21.40 25.60
C ASP A 258 -13.09 21.51 24.15
N ILE A 259 -13.33 20.37 23.48
CA ILE A 259 -13.91 20.35 22.13
C ILE A 259 -15.31 20.97 22.18
N LYS A 260 -16.15 20.55 23.13
CA LYS A 260 -17.53 21.02 23.22
C LYS A 260 -17.60 22.52 23.50
N GLN A 261 -16.79 23.02 24.43
CA GLN A 261 -16.68 24.44 24.73
C GLN A 261 -16.16 25.23 23.52
N TYR A 262 -15.20 24.69 22.77
CA TYR A 262 -14.66 25.37 21.60
C TYR A 262 -15.65 25.44 20.43
N LEU A 263 -16.47 24.41 20.24
CA LEU A 263 -17.49 24.33 19.19
C LEU A 263 -18.77 25.12 19.54
N GLN A 264 -18.97 25.44 20.82
CA GLN A 264 -20.11 26.21 21.29
C GLN A 264 -20.22 27.55 20.52
N ASP A 265 -21.43 27.87 20.07
CA ASP A 265 -21.80 29.10 19.35
C ASP A 265 -21.00 29.35 18.06
N LYS A 266 -20.37 28.31 17.49
CA LYS A 266 -19.64 28.37 16.21
C LYS A 266 -20.29 27.46 15.18
N ARG A 267 -20.20 27.88 13.92
CA ARG A 267 -20.58 27.04 12.78
C ARG A 267 -19.41 26.14 12.39
N TYR A 268 -19.59 24.81 12.50
CA TYR A 268 -18.56 23.84 12.18
C TYR A 268 -18.94 22.83 11.10
N LEU A 269 -17.91 22.37 10.37
CA LEU A 269 -17.97 21.25 9.44
C LEU A 269 -16.95 20.20 9.88
N ILE A 270 -17.42 19.04 10.32
CA ILE A 270 -16.56 17.96 10.79
C ILE A 270 -16.80 16.71 9.94
N ILE A 271 -15.73 16.14 9.39
CA ILE A 271 -15.78 14.87 8.68
C ILE A 271 -15.28 13.77 9.62
N ILE A 272 -16.06 12.70 9.77
CA ILE A 272 -15.64 11.47 10.45
C ILE A 272 -15.59 10.35 9.41
N ASP A 273 -14.40 10.04 8.94
CA ASP A 273 -14.14 9.10 7.85
C ASP A 273 -13.94 7.67 8.40
N ASP A 274 -14.56 6.70 7.73
CA ASP A 274 -14.41 5.24 7.91
C ASP A 274 -14.88 4.74 9.30
N LEU A 275 -16.15 5.00 9.66
CA LEU A 275 -16.75 4.49 10.89
C LEU A 275 -17.12 3.00 10.82
N TRP A 276 -16.66 2.25 11.83
CA TRP A 276 -16.82 0.79 11.90
C TRP A 276 -17.83 0.28 12.95
N ALA A 277 -18.35 1.12 13.84
CA ALA A 277 -19.31 0.69 14.86
C ALA A 277 -20.17 1.83 15.39
N ALA A 278 -21.44 1.55 15.68
CA ALA A 278 -22.39 2.48 16.26
C ALA A 278 -21.92 3.00 17.63
N SER A 279 -21.36 2.13 18.47
CA SER A 279 -20.84 2.49 19.80
C SER A 279 -19.71 3.54 19.76
N VAL A 280 -18.90 3.52 18.69
CA VAL A 280 -17.84 4.50 18.47
C VAL A 280 -18.45 5.85 18.12
N TRP A 281 -19.46 5.86 17.23
CA TRP A 281 -20.21 7.06 16.93
C TRP A 281 -20.90 7.62 18.18
N ASP A 282 -21.55 6.79 18.99
CA ASP A 282 -22.18 7.21 20.23
C ASP A 282 -21.19 7.98 21.09
N THR A 283 -19.99 7.44 21.28
CA THR A 283 -18.92 8.09 22.05
C THR A 283 -18.51 9.43 21.43
N ILE A 284 -18.29 9.48 20.12
CA ILE A 284 -17.90 10.72 19.40
C ILE A 284 -19.00 11.77 19.47
N ASN A 285 -20.27 11.38 19.37
CA ASN A 285 -21.41 12.28 19.30
C ASN A 285 -21.58 13.16 20.56
N HIS A 286 -21.04 12.72 21.71
CA HIS A 286 -21.11 13.46 22.98
C HIS A 286 -20.36 14.80 22.95
N VAL A 287 -19.39 14.98 22.04
CA VAL A 287 -18.59 16.22 21.94
C VAL A 287 -19.31 17.35 21.21
N PHE A 288 -20.37 17.04 20.45
CA PHE A 288 -21.03 18.01 19.59
C PHE A 288 -22.20 18.71 20.31
N PRO A 289 -22.25 20.06 20.34
CA PRO A 289 -23.40 20.78 20.87
C PRO A 289 -24.62 20.68 19.93
N LYS A 290 -25.85 20.69 20.48
CA LYS A 290 -27.09 20.43 19.71
C LYS A 290 -27.71 21.68 19.06
N GLY A 291 -27.38 22.89 19.53
CA GLY A 291 -28.05 24.16 19.15
C GLY A 291 -27.30 25.03 18.13
N ASN A 292 -26.63 24.43 17.15
CA ASN A 292 -25.54 25.11 16.45
C ASN A 292 -25.85 25.58 15.04
N HIS A 293 -26.17 26.87 14.89
CA HIS A 293 -25.99 27.79 13.76
C HIS A 293 -25.80 27.21 12.33
N GLY A 294 -26.51 26.14 11.97
CA GLY A 294 -26.33 25.46 10.68
C GLY A 294 -25.02 24.66 10.56
N SER A 295 -24.57 24.03 11.65
CA SER A 295 -23.41 23.14 11.67
C SER A 295 -23.72 21.79 11.01
N ARG A 296 -22.69 21.15 10.46
CA ARG A 296 -22.80 19.91 9.69
C ARG A 296 -21.72 18.92 10.09
N ILE A 297 -22.10 17.66 10.21
CA ILE A 297 -21.18 16.53 10.34
C ILE A 297 -21.41 15.60 9.17
N ILE A 298 -20.33 15.15 8.53
CA ILE A 298 -20.40 14.15 7.47
C ILE A 298 -19.64 12.92 7.93
N THR A 299 -20.30 11.77 7.93
CA THR A 299 -19.71 10.48 8.26
C THR A 299 -19.56 9.65 7.00
N THR A 300 -18.55 8.78 6.94
CA THR A 300 -18.47 7.74 5.91
C THR A 300 -18.44 6.37 6.56
N THR A 301 -19.19 5.41 6.02
CA THR A 301 -19.22 4.05 6.56
C THR A 301 -19.60 3.03 5.48
N GLN A 302 -19.29 1.77 5.76
CA GLN A 302 -19.68 0.62 4.96
C GLN A 302 -20.90 -0.11 5.55
N MET A 303 -21.32 0.25 6.76
CA MET A 303 -22.40 -0.44 7.47
C MET A 303 -23.65 0.44 7.54
N GLU A 304 -24.75 -0.11 7.06
CA GLU A 304 -26.06 0.57 7.05
C GLU A 304 -26.52 0.94 8.45
N ASP A 305 -26.40 0.02 9.42
CA ASP A 305 -26.77 0.28 10.82
C ASP A 305 -25.98 1.46 11.43
N VAL A 306 -24.68 1.54 11.13
CA VAL A 306 -23.84 2.67 11.57
C VAL A 306 -24.28 3.96 10.88
N ALA A 307 -24.61 3.92 9.59
CA ALA A 307 -25.08 5.08 8.85
C ALA A 307 -26.38 5.64 9.41
N LEU A 308 -27.35 4.76 9.68
CA LEU A 308 -28.64 5.12 10.27
C LEU A 308 -28.47 5.65 11.69
N THR A 309 -27.63 5.01 12.51
CA THR A 309 -27.35 5.48 13.87
C THR A 309 -26.74 6.88 13.88
N CYS A 310 -25.82 7.18 12.94
CA CYS A 310 -25.23 8.51 12.81
C CYS A 310 -26.27 9.61 12.59
N CYS A 311 -27.32 9.29 11.84
CA CYS A 311 -28.36 10.22 11.42
C CYS A 311 -29.65 10.11 12.26
N CYS A 312 -29.60 9.53 13.47
CA CYS A 312 -30.79 9.34 14.31
C CYS A 312 -31.94 8.59 13.60
N TYR A 313 -31.60 7.63 12.74
CA TYR A 313 -32.52 6.83 11.92
C TYR A 313 -33.36 7.62 10.89
N GLN A 314 -32.93 8.83 10.54
CA GLN A 314 -33.51 9.64 9.47
C GLN A 314 -32.85 9.27 8.13
N SER A 315 -33.55 8.46 7.33
CA SER A 315 -33.02 7.94 6.07
C SER A 315 -32.78 9.02 5.02
N GLU A 316 -33.44 10.18 5.12
CA GLU A 316 -33.21 11.33 4.25
C GLU A 316 -31.81 11.93 4.37
N TYR A 317 -31.07 11.61 5.44
CA TYR A 317 -29.69 12.06 5.66
C TYR A 317 -28.64 10.99 5.36
N VAL A 318 -29.07 9.82 4.88
CA VAL A 318 -28.17 8.77 4.42
C VAL A 318 -28.06 8.85 2.90
N PHE A 319 -26.87 9.18 2.42
CA PHE A 319 -26.55 9.05 1.01
C PHE A 319 -25.93 7.67 0.74
N GLU A 320 -26.67 6.83 0.03
CA GLU A 320 -26.16 5.57 -0.49
C GLU A 320 -25.34 5.82 -1.77
N MET A 321 -24.03 5.72 -1.64
CA MET A 321 -23.10 5.78 -2.76
C MET A 321 -23.19 4.49 -3.56
N LYS A 322 -23.54 4.64 -4.84
CA LYS A 322 -23.62 3.54 -5.81
C LYS A 322 -22.36 3.50 -6.67
N HIS A 323 -22.25 2.43 -7.46
CA HIS A 323 -21.25 2.31 -8.50
C HIS A 323 -21.43 3.45 -9.52
N LEU A 324 -20.33 3.85 -10.17
CA LEU A 324 -20.39 4.79 -11.28
C LEU A 324 -21.21 4.18 -12.42
N ASP A 325 -21.98 5.00 -13.12
CA ASP A 325 -22.58 4.58 -14.38
C ASP A 325 -21.52 4.41 -15.47
N ASP A 326 -21.93 3.82 -16.60
CA ASP A 326 -21.02 3.47 -17.70
C ASP A 326 -20.32 4.72 -18.28
N ASP A 327 -21.03 5.84 -18.39
CA ASP A 327 -20.49 7.09 -18.93
C ASP A 327 -19.40 7.68 -18.02
N HIS A 328 -19.66 7.77 -16.71
CA HIS A 328 -18.68 8.24 -15.73
C HIS A 328 -17.50 7.27 -15.60
N SER A 329 -17.75 5.96 -15.68
CA SER A 329 -16.72 4.92 -15.63
C SER A 329 -15.78 5.00 -16.82
N ARG A 330 -16.33 5.14 -18.03
CA ARG A 330 -15.56 5.35 -19.27
C ARG A 330 -14.75 6.64 -19.19
N LYS A 331 -15.39 7.74 -18.80
CA LYS A 331 -14.72 9.04 -18.65
C LYS A 331 -13.56 8.95 -17.66
N LEU A 332 -13.75 8.30 -16.50
CA LEU A 332 -12.69 8.09 -15.51
C LEU A 332 -11.54 7.25 -16.08
N PHE A 333 -11.87 6.14 -16.76
CA PHE A 333 -10.89 5.23 -17.33
C PHE A 333 -10.03 5.90 -18.41
N PHE A 334 -10.67 6.48 -19.44
CA PHE A 334 -9.97 7.08 -20.57
C PHE A 334 -9.22 8.36 -20.19
N ASN A 335 -9.75 9.16 -19.26
CA ASN A 335 -9.01 10.31 -18.73
C ASN A 335 -7.79 9.88 -17.92
N SER A 336 -7.86 8.75 -17.23
CA SER A 336 -6.71 8.20 -16.50
C SER A 336 -5.66 7.59 -17.44
N LEU A 337 -6.10 6.98 -18.55
CA LEU A 337 -5.23 6.30 -19.51
C LEU A 337 -4.61 7.25 -20.55
N PHE A 338 -5.42 7.99 -21.30
CA PHE A 338 -4.98 8.85 -22.40
C PHE A 338 -5.00 10.35 -22.05
N GLY A 339 -5.75 10.72 -21.01
CA GLY A 339 -5.98 12.10 -20.62
C GLY A 339 -7.27 12.71 -21.13
N SER A 340 -7.80 12.16 -22.22
CA SER A 340 -9.12 12.46 -22.75
C SER A 340 -9.60 11.26 -23.56
N GLU A 341 -10.90 11.00 -23.54
CA GLU A 341 -11.53 9.92 -24.32
C GLU A 341 -11.30 10.06 -25.82
N LYS A 342 -11.14 11.29 -26.32
CA LYS A 342 -10.92 11.57 -27.75
C LYS A 342 -9.57 11.09 -28.27
N ASP A 343 -8.61 10.86 -27.37
CA ASP A 343 -7.25 10.47 -27.72
C ASP A 343 -7.09 8.94 -27.80
N CYS A 344 -8.17 8.19 -27.56
CA CYS A 344 -8.18 6.73 -27.65
C CYS A 344 -8.10 6.27 -29.12
N PRO A 345 -7.11 5.43 -29.50
CA PRO A 345 -7.09 4.81 -30.82
C PRO A 345 -8.30 3.87 -31.02
N GLU A 346 -9.00 4.02 -32.14
CA GLU A 346 -10.22 3.24 -32.45
C GLU A 346 -9.99 1.73 -32.42
N GLN A 347 -8.80 1.27 -32.80
CA GLN A 347 -8.44 -0.16 -32.80
C GLN A 347 -8.49 -0.85 -31.43
N PHE A 348 -8.39 -0.10 -30.33
CA PHE A 348 -8.43 -0.65 -28.97
C PHE A 348 -9.74 -0.39 -28.25
N LYS A 349 -10.61 0.45 -28.82
CA LYS A 349 -11.76 1.03 -28.14
C LYS A 349 -12.74 -0.02 -27.65
N ASP A 350 -13.03 -1.02 -28.47
CA ASP A 350 -13.97 -2.10 -28.12
C ASP A 350 -13.47 -2.91 -26.92
N VAL A 351 -12.23 -3.39 -26.96
CA VAL A 351 -11.64 -4.17 -25.86
C VAL A 351 -11.48 -3.32 -24.59
N LEU A 352 -11.15 -2.03 -24.73
CA LEU A 352 -11.06 -1.13 -23.58
C LEU A 352 -12.44 -0.86 -22.95
N ASN A 353 -13.50 -0.72 -23.75
CA ASN A 353 -14.87 -0.59 -23.25
C ASN A 353 -15.30 -1.87 -22.50
N GLU A 354 -15.00 -3.05 -23.04
CA GLU A 354 -15.26 -4.32 -22.33
C GLU A 354 -14.52 -4.39 -21.00
N ILE A 355 -13.27 -3.92 -20.92
CA ILE A 355 -12.51 -3.84 -19.66
C ILE A 355 -13.17 -2.88 -18.67
N VAL A 356 -13.69 -1.73 -19.13
CA VAL A 356 -14.42 -0.77 -18.29
C VAL A 356 -15.70 -1.41 -17.74
N GLU A 357 -16.46 -2.11 -18.56
CA GLU A 357 -17.66 -2.85 -18.14
C GLU A 357 -17.33 -3.90 -17.09
N ILE A 358 -16.23 -4.65 -17.26
CA ILE A 358 -15.78 -5.62 -16.26
C ILE A 358 -15.39 -4.94 -14.94
N CYS A 359 -14.86 -3.72 -14.97
CA CYS A 359 -14.56 -2.95 -13.75
C CYS A 359 -15.81 -2.54 -12.97
N ASP A 360 -17.01 -2.69 -13.55
CA ASP A 360 -18.30 -2.64 -12.87
C ASP A 360 -18.48 -1.33 -12.09
N GLY A 361 -18.07 -0.20 -12.67
CA GLY A 361 -18.22 1.13 -12.08
C GLY A 361 -17.44 1.38 -10.77
N LEU A 362 -16.46 0.54 -10.44
CA LEU A 362 -15.60 0.72 -9.26
C LEU A 362 -14.44 1.69 -9.57
N PRO A 363 -14.35 2.88 -8.95
CA PRO A 363 -13.33 3.86 -9.28
C PRO A 363 -11.90 3.32 -9.06
N LEU A 364 -11.66 2.61 -7.96
CA LEU A 364 -10.33 2.09 -7.64
C LEU A 364 -9.87 1.03 -8.66
N ALA A 365 -10.74 0.10 -9.06
CA ALA A 365 -10.42 -0.91 -10.06
C ALA A 365 -10.14 -0.25 -11.42
N THR A 366 -11.02 0.66 -11.83
CA THR A 366 -10.94 1.44 -13.08
C THR A 366 -9.61 2.17 -13.19
N VAL A 367 -9.26 2.98 -12.18
CA VAL A 367 -8.01 3.76 -12.16
C VAL A 367 -6.79 2.84 -12.08
N SER A 368 -6.86 1.72 -11.35
CA SER A 368 -5.74 0.78 -11.23
C SER A 368 -5.40 0.15 -12.58
N ILE A 369 -6.41 -0.35 -13.32
CA ILE A 369 -6.20 -0.93 -14.65
C ILE A 369 -5.73 0.12 -15.65
N ALA A 370 -6.35 1.31 -15.66
CA ALA A 370 -5.90 2.41 -16.51
C ALA A 370 -4.44 2.78 -16.23
N SER A 371 -4.01 2.78 -14.96
CA SER A 371 -2.62 3.05 -14.56
C SER A 371 -1.67 1.94 -15.02
N VAL A 372 -2.08 0.67 -14.95
CA VAL A 372 -1.30 -0.46 -15.50
C VAL A 372 -1.06 -0.25 -16.98
N LEU A 373 -2.10 0.06 -17.75
CA LEU A 373 -2.02 0.28 -19.18
C LEU A 373 -1.17 1.52 -19.53
N ALA A 374 -1.32 2.62 -18.79
CA ALA A 374 -0.55 3.84 -18.98
C ALA A 374 0.95 3.65 -18.68
N SER A 375 1.29 2.70 -17.81
CA SER A 375 2.69 2.39 -17.47
C SER A 375 3.45 1.59 -18.55
N GLN A 376 2.77 1.23 -19.64
CA GLN A 376 3.35 0.44 -20.73
C GLN A 376 3.83 1.32 -21.87
N THR A 377 4.96 0.94 -22.46
CA THR A 377 5.54 1.65 -23.61
C THR A 377 4.77 1.42 -24.90
N VAL A 378 4.12 0.25 -25.04
CA VAL A 378 3.33 -0.13 -26.23
C VAL A 378 2.11 -0.92 -25.76
N MET A 379 0.92 -0.51 -26.17
CA MET A 379 -0.30 -1.31 -25.98
C MET A 379 -0.45 -2.32 -27.12
N SER A 380 -0.75 -3.58 -26.77
CA SER A 380 -1.02 -4.67 -27.72
C SER A 380 -2.41 -5.27 -27.44
N ILE A 381 -3.09 -5.74 -28.48
CA ILE A 381 -4.40 -6.41 -28.35
C ILE A 381 -4.28 -7.65 -27.47
N ASP A 382 -3.27 -8.50 -27.69
CA ASP A 382 -3.03 -9.72 -26.89
C ASP A 382 -2.89 -9.43 -25.39
N HIS A 383 -2.37 -8.24 -25.08
CA HIS A 383 -2.19 -7.78 -23.73
C HIS A 383 -3.52 -7.30 -23.10
N LEU A 384 -4.32 -6.54 -23.85
CA LEU A 384 -5.66 -6.14 -23.41
C LEU A 384 -6.56 -7.36 -23.19
N THR A 385 -6.55 -8.32 -24.12
CA THR A 385 -7.31 -9.57 -24.00
C THR A 385 -6.89 -10.38 -22.78
N TYR A 386 -5.60 -10.37 -22.41
CA TYR A 386 -5.15 -11.03 -21.19
C TYR A 386 -5.72 -10.39 -19.92
N ILE A 387 -5.64 -9.05 -19.81
CA ILE A 387 -6.21 -8.31 -18.68
C ILE A 387 -7.71 -8.60 -18.58
N GLN A 388 -8.40 -8.54 -19.71
CA GLN A 388 -9.81 -8.86 -19.80
C GLN A 388 -10.10 -10.26 -19.25
N GLN A 389 -9.42 -11.30 -19.75
CA GLN A 389 -9.62 -12.69 -19.27
C GLN A 389 -9.32 -12.85 -17.78
N SER A 390 -8.26 -12.22 -17.27
CA SER A 390 -7.94 -12.23 -15.83
C SER A 390 -9.05 -11.62 -14.99
N LEU A 391 -9.62 -10.50 -15.42
CA LEU A 391 -10.68 -9.83 -14.68
C LEU A 391 -12.03 -10.55 -14.81
N SER A 392 -12.36 -11.08 -16.01
CA SER A 392 -13.59 -11.85 -16.26
C SER A 392 -13.68 -13.13 -15.44
N SER A 393 -12.56 -13.67 -14.99
CA SER A 393 -12.54 -14.85 -14.10
C SER A 393 -13.02 -14.58 -12.67
N CYS A 394 -13.21 -13.31 -12.28
CA CYS A 394 -13.59 -12.91 -10.93
C CYS A 394 -15.12 -12.78 -10.77
N PHE A 395 -15.69 -13.39 -9.73
CA PHE A 395 -17.15 -13.44 -9.53
C PHE A 395 -17.67 -12.28 -8.69
N SER A 396 -16.84 -11.69 -7.83
CA SER A 396 -17.23 -10.60 -6.94
C SER A 396 -16.49 -9.30 -7.21
N SER A 397 -17.11 -8.16 -6.89
CA SER A 397 -16.53 -6.82 -7.00
C SER A 397 -15.23 -6.66 -6.17
N SER A 398 -15.14 -7.35 -5.02
CA SER A 398 -13.94 -7.36 -4.18
C SER A 398 -12.80 -8.17 -4.82
N GLU A 399 -13.10 -9.32 -5.43
CA GLU A 399 -12.12 -10.09 -6.19
C GLU A 399 -11.62 -9.33 -7.41
N ARG A 400 -12.53 -8.69 -8.16
CA ARG A 400 -12.16 -7.84 -9.31
C ARG A 400 -11.20 -6.73 -8.91
N THR A 401 -11.51 -6.01 -7.82
CA THR A 401 -10.64 -4.95 -7.30
C THR A 401 -9.29 -5.51 -6.84
N ARG A 402 -9.29 -6.64 -6.12
CA ARG A 402 -8.05 -7.30 -5.70
C ARG A 402 -7.21 -7.74 -6.90
N GLN A 403 -7.84 -8.26 -7.94
CA GLN A 403 -7.15 -8.67 -9.16
C GLN A 403 -6.58 -7.46 -9.92
N ALA A 404 -7.31 -6.35 -10.00
CA ALA A 404 -6.79 -5.10 -10.56
C ALA A 404 -5.57 -4.56 -9.78
N LEU A 405 -5.61 -4.63 -8.46
CA LEU A 405 -4.48 -4.26 -7.60
C LEU A 405 -3.31 -5.24 -7.75
N ASN A 406 -3.57 -6.54 -7.90
CA ASN A 406 -2.54 -7.55 -8.16
C ASN A 406 -1.86 -7.32 -9.51
N LEU A 407 -2.62 -7.02 -10.57
CA LEU A 407 -2.08 -6.66 -11.89
C LEU A 407 -1.21 -5.40 -11.77
N SER A 408 -1.67 -4.40 -11.02
CA SER A 408 -0.90 -3.18 -10.74
C SER A 408 0.38 -3.46 -9.97
N PHE A 409 0.33 -4.30 -8.93
CA PHE A 409 1.53 -4.70 -8.19
C PHE A 409 2.50 -5.48 -9.07
N ASN A 410 1.99 -6.39 -9.90
CA ASN A 410 2.80 -7.25 -10.76
C ASN A 410 3.48 -6.50 -11.90
N SER A 411 2.90 -5.40 -12.38
CA SER A 411 3.50 -4.53 -13.40
C SER A 411 4.62 -3.64 -12.86
N LEU A 412 4.70 -3.42 -11.54
CA LEU A 412 5.76 -2.59 -10.94
C LEU A 412 7.17 -3.17 -11.15
N PRO A 413 8.17 -2.28 -11.35
CA PRO A 413 9.58 -2.65 -11.25
C PRO A 413 9.92 -3.31 -9.90
N GLN A 414 10.91 -4.20 -9.90
CA GLN A 414 11.26 -5.01 -8.72
C GLN A 414 11.59 -4.18 -7.48
N TYR A 415 12.28 -3.05 -7.64
CA TYR A 415 12.63 -2.18 -6.52
C TYR A 415 11.39 -1.53 -5.86
N LEU A 416 10.39 -1.12 -6.66
CA LEU A 416 9.13 -0.55 -6.14
C LEU A 416 8.27 -1.61 -5.44
N LYS A 417 8.29 -2.86 -5.91
CA LYS A 417 7.63 -3.98 -5.22
C LYS A 417 8.19 -4.12 -3.80
N THR A 418 9.52 -4.10 -3.66
CA THR A 418 10.17 -4.15 -2.35
C THR A 418 9.79 -2.94 -1.48
N CYS A 419 9.79 -1.73 -2.04
CA CYS A 419 9.36 -0.53 -1.31
C CYS A 419 7.91 -0.64 -0.82
N LEU A 420 6.98 -1.11 -1.66
CA LEU A 420 5.58 -1.27 -1.29
C LEU A 420 5.40 -2.34 -0.20
N LEU A 421 6.12 -3.46 -0.30
CA LEU A 421 6.08 -4.52 0.72
C LEU A 421 6.61 -4.02 2.07
N TYR A 422 7.60 -3.12 2.09
CA TYR A 422 8.07 -2.50 3.32
C TYR A 422 6.95 -1.72 4.05
N LEU A 423 6.04 -1.10 3.29
CA LEU A 423 4.90 -0.37 3.87
C LEU A 423 3.91 -1.29 4.60
N SER A 424 3.92 -2.60 4.33
CA SER A 424 3.06 -3.56 5.04
C SER A 424 3.39 -3.73 6.53
N MET A 425 4.57 -3.25 6.97
CA MET A 425 4.98 -3.31 8.37
C MET A 425 4.36 -2.21 9.24
N TYR A 426 3.80 -1.16 8.63
CA TYR A 426 3.18 -0.07 9.38
C TYR A 426 1.77 -0.47 9.85
N PRO A 427 1.40 -0.15 11.11
CA PRO A 427 0.05 -0.41 11.59
C PRO A 427 -0.97 0.45 10.82
N GLU A 428 -2.21 -0.05 10.70
CA GLU A 428 -3.33 0.71 10.13
C GLU A 428 -3.47 2.06 10.88
N ALA A 429 -3.24 3.16 10.15
CA ALA A 429 -3.41 4.55 10.59
C ALA A 429 -2.58 5.02 11.81
N THR A 430 -1.28 5.22 11.59
CA THR A 430 -0.54 6.31 12.25
C THR A 430 -0.33 7.43 11.22
N GLN A 431 -1.26 8.39 11.17
CA GLN A 431 -0.90 9.69 10.61
C GLN A 431 -0.04 10.40 11.66
N SER A 432 1.16 10.78 11.26
CA SER A 432 2.06 11.70 11.97
C SER A 432 1.63 13.14 11.76
#